data_AF-A0A9X2RUV5-F1
#
_entry.id   AF-A0A9X2RUV5-F1
#
_cell.length_a   1.000
_cell.length_b   1.000
_cell.length_c   1.000
_cell.angle_alpha   90.00
_cell.angle_beta   90.00
_cell.angle_gamma   90.00
#
_symmetry.space_group_name_H-M   'P 1'
#
loop_
_entity.id
_entity.type
_entity.pdbx_description
1 polymer ?
#
loop_
_entity_poly.entity_id
_entity_poly.type
_entity_poly.pdbx_seq_one_letter_code
_entity_poly.pdbx_strand_id
1 'polypeptide(L)' 'MTIIDETVVAQLPAADVVQLELADLDERFHELYGRDEAGWLPAQVAAYNTAINSVWAAHPKGVAA' A
#
# COMPACT_ATOMS: atom_id res chain seq x y z
N MET A 1 -5.78 6.47 16.23
CA MET A 1 -4.48 5.88 15.89
C MET A 1 -4.31 4.63 16.74
N THR A 2 -4.67 3.48 16.19
CA THR A 2 -4.40 2.20 16.84
C THR A 2 -2.94 1.90 16.55
N ILE A 3 -2.09 1.91 17.57
CA ILE A 3 -0.68 1.54 17.43
C ILE A 3 -0.67 0.04 17.14
N ILE A 4 -0.44 -0.33 15.89
CA ILE A 4 -0.13 -1.72 15.54
C ILE A 4 1.33 -1.92 15.93
N ASP A 5 1.56 -2.73 16.95
CA ASP A 5 2.88 -3.11 17.42
C ASP A 5 3.62 -3.89 16.31
N GLU A 6 4.89 -3.57 16.05
CA GLU A 6 5.71 -4.22 15.01
C GLU A 6 5.79 -5.75 15.20
N THR A 7 5.69 -6.24 16.44
CA THR A 7 5.65 -7.68 16.75
C THR A 7 4.36 -8.37 16.32
N VAL A 8 3.26 -7.61 16.20
CA VAL A 8 1.97 -8.11 15.70
C VAL A 8 2.01 -8.21 14.17
N VAL A 9 2.62 -7.24 13.48
CA VAL A 9 2.80 -7.27 12.02
C VAL A 9 3.63 -8.47 11.59
N ALA A 10 4.69 -8.81 12.34
CA ALA A 10 5.55 -9.95 12.04
C ALA A 10 4.85 -11.32 12.11
N GLN A 11 3.67 -11.42 12.73
CA GLN A 11 2.87 -12.64 12.83
C GLN A 11 1.76 -12.72 11.78
N LEU A 12 1.57 -11.66 10.99
CA LEU A 12 0.54 -11.63 9.97
C LEU A 12 0.93 -12.48 8.77
N PRO A 13 -0.03 -13.16 8.13
CA PRO A 13 0.16 -13.73 6.80
C PRO A 13 0.77 -12.70 5.85
N ALA A 14 1.65 -13.15 4.95
CA ALA A 14 2.30 -12.26 3.96
C ALA A 14 1.28 -11.44 3.15
N ALA A 15 0.10 -12.01 2.86
CA ALA A 15 -0.98 -11.29 2.19
C ALA A 15 -1.49 -10.10 3.01
N ASP A 16 -1.60 -10.24 4.34
CA ASP A 16 -2.11 -9.19 5.23
C ASP A 16 -1.07 -8.07 5.40
N VAL A 17 0.22 -8.42 5.47
CA VAL A 17 1.32 -7.42 5.46
C VAL A 17 1.26 -6.57 4.20
N VAL A 18 1.09 -7.20 3.03
CA VAL A 18 0.96 -6.49 1.75
C VAL A 18 -0.27 -5.57 1.75
N GLN A 19 -1.42 -6.02 2.28
CA GLN A 19 -2.61 -5.17 2.35
C GLN A 19 -2.40 -3.93 3.23
N LEU A 20 -1.68 -4.06 4.35
CA LEU A 20 -1.35 -2.92 5.22
C LEU A 20 -0.44 -1.92 4.50
N GLU A 21 0.58 -2.39 3.79
CA GLU A 21 1.47 -1.52 3.01
C GLU A 21 0.73 -0.80 1.88
N LEU A 22 -0.17 -1.49 1.17
CA LEU A 22 -0.99 -0.87 0.14
C LEU A 22 -1.96 0.16 0.73
N ALA A 23 -2.54 -0.11 1.89
CA ALA A 23 -3.45 0.80 2.57
C ALA A 23 -2.76 2.08 3.06
N ASP A 24 -1.55 1.99 3.64
CA ASP A 24 -0.75 3.16 4.01
C ASP A 24 -0.42 4.02 2.79
N LEU A 25 -0.05 3.38 1.69
CA LEU A 25 0.23 4.07 0.44
C LEU A 25 -1.00 4.80 -0.10
N ASP A 26 -2.14 4.11 -0.12
CA ASP A 26 -3.42 4.65 -0.55
C ASP A 26 -3.82 5.90 0.26
N GLU A 27 -3.74 5.80 1.58
CA GLU A 27 -4.04 6.92 2.48
C GLU A 27 -3.13 8.13 2.18
N ARG A 28 -1.82 7.92 2.05
CA ARG A 28 -0.86 8.99 1.77
C ARG A 28 -1.08 9.66 0.41
N PHE A 29 -1.49 8.91 -0.60
CA PHE A 29 -1.81 9.48 -1.91
C PHE A 29 -3.14 10.26 -1.87
N HIS A 30 -4.16 9.77 -1.16
CA HIS A 30 -5.39 10.53 -0.93
C HIS A 30 -5.17 11.79 -0.08
N GLU A 31 -4.24 11.77 0.87
CA GLU A 31 -3.84 12.97 1.62
C GLU A 31 -3.16 14.01 0.72
N LEU A 32 -2.30 13.55 -0.20
CA LEU A 32 -1.50 14.42 -1.05
C LEU A 32 -2.28 14.99 -2.25
N TYR A 33 -3.12 14.18 -2.89
CA TYR A 33 -3.83 14.53 -4.13
C TYR A 33 -5.34 14.67 -3.96
N GLY A 34 -5.87 14.35 -2.78
CA GLY A 34 -7.30 14.36 -2.48
C GLY A 34 -7.96 13.00 -2.75
N ARG A 35 -9.11 12.79 -2.10
CA ARG A 35 -9.88 11.53 -2.16
C ARG A 35 -10.66 11.33 -3.47
N ASP A 36 -10.80 12.36 -4.30
CA ASP A 36 -11.44 12.25 -5.60
C ASP A 36 -10.44 11.82 -6.67
N GLU A 37 -10.26 10.51 -6.82
CA GLU A 37 -9.33 9.92 -7.79
C GLU A 37 -9.69 10.25 -9.24
N ALA A 38 -10.95 10.55 -9.56
CA ALA A 38 -11.35 10.95 -10.90
C ALA A 38 -10.79 12.34 -11.27
N GLY A 39 -10.47 13.17 -10.27
CA GLY A 39 -9.82 14.46 -10.43
C GLY A 39 -8.29 14.39 -10.54
N TRP A 40 -7.69 13.21 -10.37
CA TRP A 40 -6.23 13.08 -10.39
C TRP A 40 -5.66 13.32 -11.80
N LEU A 41 -4.53 14.01 -11.83
CA LEU A 41 -3.76 14.21 -13.05
C LEU A 41 -3.13 12.89 -13.50
N PRO A 42 -2.92 12.67 -14.81
CA PRO A 42 -2.30 11.44 -15.32
C PRO A 42 -0.96 11.09 -14.65
N ALA A 43 -0.14 12.09 -14.32
CA ALA A 43 1.13 11.90 -13.62
C ALA A 43 0.96 11.41 -12.17
N GLN A 44 -0.12 11.81 -11.49
CA GLN A 44 -0.44 11.36 -10.13
C GLN A 44 -0.90 9.90 -10.15
N VAL A 45 -1.78 9.56 -11.10
CA VAL A 45 -2.22 8.17 -11.35
C VAL A 45 -1.02 7.28 -11.69
N ALA A 46 -0.11 7.76 -12.54
CA ALA A 46 1.11 7.02 -12.88
C ALA A 46 1.99 6.79 -11.65
N ALA A 47 2.22 7.81 -10.82
CA ALA A 47 2.99 7.70 -9.59
C ALA A 47 2.37 6.69 -8.60
N TYR A 48 1.04 6.75 -8.42
CA TYR A 48 0.30 5.80 -7.58
C TYR A 48 0.49 4.36 -8.06
N ASN A 49 0.25 4.11 -9.36
CA ASN A 49 0.40 2.79 -9.96
C ASN A 49 1.84 2.27 -9.86
N THR A 50 2.85 3.13 -10.07
CA THR A 50 4.25 2.75 -9.87
C THR A 50 4.49 2.29 -8.44
N ALA A 51 3.95 3.01 -7.45
CA ALA A 51 4.18 2.71 -6.05
C ALA A 51 3.46 1.42 -5.59
N ILE A 52 2.20 1.21 -6.03
CA ILE A 52 1.48 -0.06 -5.85
C ILE A 52 2.26 -1.23 -6.46
N ASN A 53 2.76 -1.07 -7.69
CA ASN A 53 3.56 -2.09 -8.36
C ASN A 53 4.87 -2.38 -7.62
N SER A 54 5.51 -1.37 -7.00
CA SER A 54 6.69 -1.57 -6.17
C SER A 54 6.41 -2.43 -4.95
N VAL A 55 5.26 -2.25 -4.28
CA VAL A 55 4.85 -3.13 -3.17
C VAL A 55 4.67 -4.56 -3.67
N TRP A 56 3.94 -4.78 -4.76
CA TRP A 56 3.77 -6.13 -5.31
C TRP A 56 5.09 -6.77 -5.76
N ALA A 57 6.03 -5.99 -6.29
CA ALA A 57 7.35 -6.49 -6.69
C ALA A 57 8.23 -6.88 -5.50
N ALA A 58 8.09 -6.19 -4.37
CA ALA A 58 8.77 -6.52 -3.12
C ALA A 58 8.20 -7.80 -2.47
N HIS A 59 6.93 -8.12 -2.75
CA HIS A 59 6.21 -9.27 -2.21
C HIS A 59 5.72 -10.22 -3.32
N PRO A 60 6.63 -10.85 -4.10
CA PRO A 60 6.25 -11.71 -5.20
C PRO A 60 5.34 -12.84 -4.71
N LYS A 61 4.19 -13.03 -5.38
CA LYS A 61 3.23 -14.12 -5.09
C LYS A 61 3.96 -15.47 -5.14
N GLY A 62 4.30 -16.03 -3.97
CA GLY A 62 5.04 -17.29 -3.92
C GLY A 62 5.83 -17.62 -2.66
N VAL A 63 5.56 -17.02 -1.50
CA VAL A 63 6.03 -17.61 -0.23
C VAL A 63 4.81 -17.89 0.63
N ALA A 64 4.26 -19.10 0.45
CA ALA A 64 3.62 -19.77 1.56
C ALA A 64 4.67 -19.87 2.67
N ALA A 65 4.41 -19.24 3.81
CA ALA A 65 5.09 -19.59 5.05
C ALA A 65 4.66 -20.99 5.49
#